data_AF-A0A2N7W3G2-F1
#
_entry.id   AF-A0A2N7W3G2-F1
#
_cell.length_a   1.000
_cell.length_b   1.000
_cell.length_c   1.000
_cell.angle_alpha   90.00
_cell.angle_beta   90.00
_cell.angle_gamma   90.00
#
_symmetry.space_group_name_H-M   'P 1'
#
loop_
_entity.id
_entity.type
_entity.pdbx_description
1 polymer ?
#
loop_
_entity_poly.entity_id
_entity_poly.type
_entity_poly.pdbx_seq_one_letter_code
_entity_poly.pdbx_strand_id
1 'polypeptide(L)'
;MDENHERRALLLHLGGVLRTASLLMEHEGLEQTLGELIEGQPLLADVPLLEYAYERMTVPEFAAAALRAFCLWPQLLLETPLDHAALAAPVREHLFAGNPQGWSAYAASLQADVPWFGKPAAVPNGHSGDLDVRRTA
;
A
#
# COMPACT_ATOMS: atom_id res chain seq x y z
N MET A 1 -18.09 1.92 5.67
CA MET A 1 -17.08 2.90 6.10
C MET A 1 -17.26 4.14 5.22
N ASP A 2 -17.01 5.34 5.73
CA ASP A 2 -17.19 6.59 4.96
C ASP A 2 -15.90 6.92 4.18
N GLU A 3 -16.02 7.39 2.94
CA GLU A 3 -14.89 7.71 2.07
C GLU A 3 -13.97 8.78 2.70
N ASN A 4 -14.53 9.73 3.48
CA ASN A 4 -13.72 10.70 4.23
C ASN A 4 -12.86 10.06 5.31
N HIS A 5 -13.38 9.01 5.97
CA HIS A 5 -12.63 8.25 6.96
C HIS A 5 -11.48 7.49 6.30
N GLU A 6 -11.75 6.85 5.17
CA GLU A 6 -10.75 6.13 4.38
C GLU A 6 -9.64 7.08 3.88
N ARG A 7 -10.00 8.25 3.33
CA ARG A 7 -9.02 9.29 2.94
C ARG A 7 -8.17 9.74 4.12
N ARG A 8 -8.78 9.97 5.28
CA ARG A 8 -8.06 10.35 6.49
C ARG A 8 -7.06 9.26 6.91
N ALA A 9 -7.46 7.99 6.88
CA ALA A 9 -6.58 6.88 7.21
C ALA A 9 -5.38 6.82 6.24
N LEU A 10 -5.61 6.95 4.93
CA LEU A 10 -4.55 6.96 3.92
C LEU A 10 -3.60 8.17 4.07
N LEU A 11 -4.13 9.36 4.40
CA LEU A 11 -3.30 10.55 4.66
C LEU A 11 -2.42 10.38 5.90
N LEU A 12 -2.97 9.80 6.98
CA LEU A 12 -2.18 9.50 8.18
C LEU A 12 -1.09 8.47 7.88
N HIS A 13 -1.42 7.43 7.10
CA HIS A 13 -0.45 6.44 6.65
C HIS A 13 0.68 7.08 5.84
N LEU A 14 0.35 7.94 4.86
CA LEU A 14 1.32 8.71 4.09
C LEU A 14 2.28 9.51 4.99
N GLY A 15 1.73 10.25 5.96
CA GLY A 15 2.52 11.02 6.91
C GLY A 15 3.48 10.15 7.74
N GLY A 16 3.03 8.95 8.13
CA GLY A 16 3.87 7.95 8.80
C GLY A 16 5.04 7.49 7.93
N VAL A 17 4.76 7.09 6.68
CA VAL A 17 5.79 6.64 5.74
C VAL A 17 6.85 7.72 5.47
N LEU A 18 6.42 8.96 5.22
CA LEU A 18 7.34 10.07 4.97
C LEU A 18 8.22 10.36 6.18
N ARG A 19 7.66 10.29 7.40
CA ARG A 19 8.43 10.43 8.64
C ARG A 19 9.47 9.32 8.77
N THR A 20 9.08 8.07 8.53
CA THR A 20 10.01 6.93 8.58
C THR A 20 11.14 7.09 7.56
N ALA A 21 10.83 7.44 6.32
CA ALA A 21 11.85 7.68 5.29
C ALA A 21 12.81 8.81 5.69
N SER A 22 12.30 9.90 6.28
CA SER A 22 13.11 11.00 6.79
C SER A 22 14.08 10.53 7.88
N LEU A 23 13.58 9.81 8.89
CA LEU A 23 14.39 9.29 10.00
C LEU A 23 15.47 8.32 9.51
N LEU A 24 15.11 7.44 8.58
CA LEU A 24 16.06 6.49 7.98
C LEU A 24 17.20 7.21 7.25
N MET A 25 16.91 8.32 6.56
CA MET A 25 17.93 9.08 5.83
C MET A 25 18.87 9.87 6.74
N GLU A 26 18.50 10.11 8.00
CA GLU A 26 19.35 10.77 9.00
C GLU A 26 20.32 9.80 9.70
N HIS A 27 20.18 8.48 9.48
CA HIS A 27 21.06 7.49 10.12
C HIS A 27 22.46 7.41 9.48
N GLU A 28 23.49 7.36 10.32
CA GLU A 28 24.86 7.03 9.94
C GLU A 28 24.98 5.53 9.64
N GLY A 29 24.68 5.12 8.40
CA GLY A 29 24.70 3.71 8.02
C GLY A 29 23.92 3.37 6.76
N LEU A 30 23.92 4.27 5.76
CA LEU A 30 23.08 4.13 4.56
C LEU A 30 23.37 2.87 3.72
N GLU A 31 24.55 2.28 3.89
CA GLU A 31 24.95 1.02 3.24
C GLU A 31 24.35 -0.22 3.93
N GLN A 32 23.81 -0.07 5.15
CA GLN A 32 23.14 -1.16 5.85
C GLN A 32 21.82 -1.51 5.17
N THR A 33 21.50 -2.79 5.18
CA THR A 33 20.18 -3.27 4.81
C THR A 33 19.16 -2.92 5.88
N LEU A 34 17.88 -2.85 5.50
CA LEU A 34 16.80 -2.66 6.46
C LEU A 34 16.78 -3.75 7.54
N GLY A 35 17.11 -5.00 7.20
CA GLY A 35 17.19 -6.10 8.16
C GLY A 35 18.22 -5.84 9.27
N GLU A 36 19.44 -5.46 8.88
CA GLU A 36 20.52 -5.12 9.82
C GLU A 36 20.15 -3.91 10.69
N LEU A 37 19.47 -2.92 10.12
CA LEU A 37 19.04 -1.73 10.84
C LEU A 37 17.93 -2.03 11.85
N ILE A 38 16.96 -2.87 11.49
CA ILE A 38 15.84 -3.27 12.36
C ILE A 38 16.37 -4.12 13.54
N GLU A 39 17.31 -5.03 13.28
CA GLU A 39 17.97 -5.81 14.35
C GLU A 39 18.74 -4.91 15.33
N GLY A 40 19.35 -3.83 14.82
CA GLY A 40 20.05 -2.84 15.65
C GLY A 40 19.14 -1.84 16.36
N GLN A 41 17.92 -1.59 15.86
CA GLN A 41 17.03 -0.53 16.33
C GLN A 41 15.55 -0.96 16.34
N PRO A 42 15.08 -1.59 17.44
CA PRO A 42 13.71 -2.11 17.56
C PRO A 42 12.61 -1.04 17.43
N LEU A 43 12.93 0.23 17.63
CA LEU A 43 11.99 1.36 17.50
C LEU A 43 11.51 1.56 16.05
N LEU A 44 12.22 1.01 15.06
CA LEU A 44 11.82 1.04 13.65
C LEU A 44 10.83 -0.08 13.28
N ALA A 45 10.64 -1.08 14.15
CA ALA A 45 9.75 -2.22 13.91
C ALA A 45 8.25 -1.86 13.92
N ASP A 46 7.87 -0.70 14.47
CA ASP A 46 6.48 -0.23 14.56
C ASP A 46 5.91 0.30 13.22
N VAL A 47 6.64 0.16 12.12
CA VAL A 47 6.17 0.52 10.79
C VAL A 47 5.78 -0.77 10.07
N PRO A 48 4.48 -1.06 9.84
CA PRO A 48 4.04 -2.27 9.12
C PRO A 48 4.64 -2.41 7.71
N LEU A 49 5.14 -1.29 7.16
CA LEU A 49 5.87 -1.25 5.90
C LEU A 49 7.23 -1.98 6.00
N LEU A 50 7.90 -1.94 7.15
CA LEU A 50 9.24 -2.49 7.37
C LEU A 50 9.23 -3.98 7.72
N GLU A 51 8.17 -4.48 8.35
CA GLU A 51 8.05 -5.89 8.74
C GLU A 51 8.00 -6.85 7.55
N TYR A 52 7.65 -6.36 6.35
CA TYR A 52 7.49 -7.20 5.16
C TYR A 52 8.12 -6.65 3.87
N ALA A 53 8.52 -5.37 3.79
CA ALA A 53 9.16 -4.83 2.60
C ALA A 53 10.68 -5.04 2.65
N TYR A 54 11.11 -6.19 2.14
CA TYR A 54 12.46 -6.39 1.61
C TYR A 54 13.62 -6.11 2.57
N GLU A 55 13.91 -7.10 3.43
CA GLU A 55 15.13 -7.19 4.26
C GLU A 55 16.44 -6.91 3.51
N ARG A 56 16.44 -7.00 2.17
CA ARG A 56 17.61 -6.83 1.30
C ARG A 56 17.81 -5.42 0.73
N MET A 57 16.82 -4.53 0.85
CA MET A 57 16.98 -3.15 0.39
C MET A 57 17.87 -2.37 1.36
N THR A 58 18.77 -1.57 0.80
CA THR A 58 19.47 -0.54 1.56
C THR A 58 18.52 0.59 1.94
N VAL A 59 18.91 1.38 2.94
CA VAL A 59 18.14 2.52 3.42
C VAL A 59 17.80 3.54 2.30
N PRO A 60 18.74 3.95 1.41
CA PRO A 60 18.44 4.82 0.27
C PRO A 60 17.49 4.20 -0.77
N GLU A 61 17.62 2.91 -1.05
CA GLU A 61 16.74 2.21 -1.99
C GLU A 61 15.30 2.19 -1.49
N PHE A 62 15.11 1.88 -0.20
CA PHE A 62 13.80 1.93 0.43
C PHE A 62 13.20 3.35 0.41
N ALA A 63 13.98 4.37 0.78
CA ALA A 63 13.50 5.75 0.77
C ALA A 63 13.08 6.18 -0.66
N ALA A 64 13.87 5.85 -1.68
CA ALA A 64 13.52 6.11 -3.07
C ALA A 64 12.26 5.36 -3.52
N ALA A 65 12.13 4.08 -3.14
CA ALA A 65 10.96 3.26 -3.45
C ALA A 65 9.69 3.81 -2.78
N ALA A 66 9.77 4.20 -1.51
CA ALA A 66 8.67 4.81 -0.77
C ALA A 66 8.25 6.14 -1.43
N LEU A 67 9.20 7.02 -1.74
CA LEU A 67 8.87 8.27 -2.42
C LEU A 67 8.18 8.02 -3.77
N ARG A 68 8.62 7.04 -4.56
CA ARG A 68 7.97 6.68 -5.84
C ARG A 68 6.57 6.08 -5.64
N ALA A 69 6.39 5.24 -4.63
CA ALA A 69 5.10 4.62 -4.30
C ALA A 69 4.04 5.64 -3.89
N PHE A 70 4.44 6.68 -3.15
CA PHE A 70 3.52 7.54 -2.44
C PHE A 70 3.44 8.98 -2.99
N CYS A 71 4.30 9.40 -3.93
CA CYS A 71 4.36 10.80 -4.38
C CYS A 71 3.06 11.34 -5.00
N LEU A 72 2.23 10.47 -5.60
CA LEU A 72 0.96 10.87 -6.20
C LEU A 72 -0.23 10.83 -5.23
N TRP A 73 -0.08 10.22 -4.06
CA TRP A 73 -1.16 10.11 -3.08
C TRP A 73 -1.80 11.45 -2.70
N PRO A 74 -1.06 12.55 -2.46
CA PRO A 74 -1.68 13.84 -2.15
C PRO A 74 -2.66 14.34 -3.21
N GLN A 75 -2.44 14.02 -4.49
CA GLN A 75 -3.32 14.41 -5.58
C GLN A 75 -4.48 13.42 -5.73
N LEU A 76 -4.18 12.12 -5.77
CA LEU A 76 -5.18 11.05 -5.92
C LEU A 76 -6.19 11.03 -4.77
N LEU A 77 -5.75 11.36 -3.54
CA LEU A 77 -6.62 11.45 -2.36
C LEU A 77 -7.53 12.69 -2.35
N LEU A 78 -7.51 13.54 -3.39
CA LEU A 78 -8.45 14.64 -3.59
C LEU A 78 -9.46 14.33 -4.72
N GLU A 79 -9.21 13.31 -5.54
CA GLU A 79 -10.08 12.93 -6.66
C GLU A 79 -11.41 12.38 -6.16
N THR A 80 -12.51 12.63 -6.88
CA THR A 80 -13.83 12.06 -6.59
C THR A 80 -14.42 11.49 -7.89
N PRO A 81 -14.61 10.16 -8.00
CA PRO A 81 -14.33 9.13 -7.00
C PRO A 81 -12.82 8.86 -6.83
N LEU A 82 -12.44 8.18 -5.74
CA LEU A 82 -11.06 7.71 -5.55
C LEU A 82 -10.69 6.66 -6.61
N ASP A 83 -9.51 6.81 -7.22
CA ASP A 83 -8.90 5.73 -8.00
C ASP A 83 -8.16 4.75 -7.06
N HIS A 84 -8.88 3.71 -6.64
CA HIS A 84 -8.36 2.67 -5.75
C HIS A 84 -7.13 1.95 -6.33
N ALA A 85 -7.10 1.77 -7.65
CA ALA A 85 -6.01 1.06 -8.32
C ALA A 85 -4.77 1.95 -8.39
N ALA A 86 -4.93 3.22 -8.74
CA ALA A 86 -3.83 4.19 -8.78
C ALA A 86 -3.19 4.42 -7.41
N LEU A 87 -3.95 4.28 -6.32
CA LEU A 87 -3.41 4.35 -4.95
C LEU A 87 -2.63 3.10 -4.54
N ALA A 88 -3.10 1.90 -4.92
CA ALA A 88 -2.54 0.63 -4.47
C ALA A 88 -1.40 0.10 -5.37
N ALA A 89 -1.48 0.28 -6.69
CA ALA A 89 -0.56 -0.32 -7.64
C ALA A 89 0.90 0.15 -7.49
N PRO A 90 1.19 1.47 -7.36
CA PRO A 90 2.57 1.94 -7.17
C PRO A 90 3.20 1.42 -5.88
N VAL A 91 2.41 1.27 -4.81
CA VAL A 91 2.88 0.70 -3.54
C VAL A 91 3.31 -0.75 -3.73
N ARG A 92 2.45 -1.57 -4.35
CA ARG A 92 2.77 -2.96 -4.67
C ARG A 92 4.00 -3.08 -5.55
N GLU A 93 4.11 -2.24 -6.57
CA GLU A 93 5.17 -2.32 -7.60
C GLU A 93 6.52 -1.80 -7.11
N HIS A 94 6.56 -0.76 -6.28
CA HIS A 94 7.83 -0.20 -5.83
C HIS A 94 8.34 -0.82 -4.53
N LEU A 95 7.44 -1.22 -3.61
CA LEU A 95 7.85 -1.74 -2.30
C LEU A 95 7.73 -3.26 -2.17
N PHE A 96 6.94 -3.92 -3.02
CA PHE A 96 6.66 -5.35 -2.90
C PHE A 96 6.88 -6.12 -4.21
N ALA A 97 7.66 -5.58 -5.16
CA ALA A 97 7.98 -6.25 -6.42
C ALA A 97 8.77 -7.54 -6.19
N GLY A 98 8.08 -8.69 -6.28
CA GLY A 98 8.65 -10.02 -6.01
C GLY A 98 8.36 -10.56 -4.61
N ASN A 99 7.62 -9.81 -3.78
CA ASN A 99 7.16 -10.24 -2.45
C ASN A 99 5.61 -10.17 -2.34
N PRO A 100 4.90 -11.12 -2.96
CA PRO A 100 3.44 -11.16 -2.92
C PRO A 100 2.88 -11.39 -1.51
N GLN A 101 3.61 -12.11 -0.64
CA GLN A 101 3.21 -12.33 0.74
C GLN A 101 3.26 -11.04 1.55
N GLY A 102 4.35 -10.27 1.42
CA GLY A 102 4.49 -8.97 2.08
C GLY A 102 3.46 -7.96 1.61
N TRP A 103 3.16 -7.94 0.31
CA TRP A 103 2.04 -7.16 -0.22
C TRP A 103 0.71 -7.54 0.45
N SER A 104 0.42 -8.84 0.57
CA SER A 104 -0.83 -9.32 1.17
C SER A 104 -0.95 -8.93 2.64
N ALA A 105 0.14 -9.03 3.42
CA ALA A 105 0.15 -8.65 4.83
C ALA A 105 -0.04 -7.14 5.01
N TYR A 106 0.69 -6.34 4.22
CA TYR A 106 0.58 -4.88 4.23
C TYR A 106 -0.82 -4.40 3.80
N ALA A 107 -1.38 -4.96 2.72
CA ALA A 107 -2.72 -4.60 2.30
C ALA A 107 -3.76 -4.98 3.36
N ALA A 108 -3.62 -6.13 4.01
CA ALA A 108 -4.51 -6.55 5.09
C ALA A 108 -4.46 -5.62 6.32
N SER A 109 -3.30 -5.06 6.66
CA SER A 109 -3.20 -4.11 7.78
C SER A 109 -3.95 -2.81 7.51
N LEU A 110 -3.89 -2.29 6.27
CA LEU A 110 -4.66 -1.11 5.87
C LEU A 110 -6.16 -1.37 5.70
N GLN A 111 -6.55 -2.61 5.39
CA GLN A 111 -7.96 -2.97 5.20
C GLN A 111 -8.81 -2.84 6.47
N ALA A 112 -8.20 -2.72 7.65
CA ALA A 112 -8.91 -2.41 8.89
C ALA A 112 -9.64 -1.05 8.80
N ASP A 113 -9.00 -0.05 8.20
CA ASP A 113 -9.51 1.32 8.06
C ASP A 113 -9.84 1.70 6.60
N VAL A 114 -9.44 0.87 5.62
CA VAL A 114 -9.61 1.11 4.19
C VAL A 114 -9.99 -0.20 3.47
N PRO A 115 -11.27 -0.66 3.55
CA PRO A 115 -11.66 -2.03 3.21
C PRO A 115 -11.40 -2.45 1.76
N TRP A 116 -11.27 -1.51 0.84
CA TRP A 116 -11.00 -1.77 -0.58
C TRP A 116 -9.51 -1.87 -0.92
N PHE A 117 -8.62 -1.44 -0.03
CA PHE A 117 -7.20 -1.27 -0.34
C PHE A 117 -6.55 -2.59 -0.77
N GLY A 118 -5.95 -2.60 -1.94
CA GLY A 118 -5.24 -3.75 -2.51
C GLY A 118 -6.12 -4.93 -2.94
N LYS A 119 -7.45 -4.80 -2.89
CA LYS A 119 -8.36 -5.78 -3.47
C LYS A 119 -8.49 -5.57 -4.98
N PRO A 120 -8.66 -6.63 -5.78
CA PRO A 120 -9.03 -6.47 -7.17
C PRO A 120 -10.35 -5.69 -7.24
N ALA A 121 -10.46 -4.77 -8.20
CA ALA A 121 -11.70 -4.06 -8.46
C ALA A 121 -12.83 -5.11 -8.60
N ALA A 122 -13.90 -4.94 -7.83
CA ALA A 122 -15.04 -5.86 -7.90
C ALA A 122 -15.55 -5.85 -9.34
N VAL A 123 -15.46 -6.99 -10.03
CA VAL A 123 -16.07 -7.12 -11.35
C VAL A 123 -17.58 -7.01 -11.15
N PRO A 124 -18.26 -6.03 -11.76
CA PRO A 124 -19.71 -5.98 -11.65
C PRO A 124 -20.27 -7.24 -12.32
N ASN A 125 -20.91 -8.10 -11.54
CA ASN A 125 -21.60 -9.27 -12.04
C ASN A 125 -22.65 -8.83 -13.06
N GLY A 126 -22.33 -9.02 -14.34
CA GLY A 126 -23.29 -8.87 -15.42
C GLY A 126 -24.46 -9.80 -15.15
N HIS A 127 -25.66 -9.23 -15.05
CA HIS A 127 -26.91 -9.97 -14.94
C HIS A 127 -26.96 -10.98 -16.10
N SER A 128 -26.85 -12.27 -15.78
CA SER A 128 -27.07 -13.34 -16.73
C SER A 128 -28.54 -13.27 -17.14
N GLY A 129 -28.75 -12.96 -18.41
CA GLY A 129 -30.06 -12.69 -18.98
C GLY A 129 -31.03 -13.85 -18.74
N ASP A 130 -32.21 -13.45 -18.29
CA ASP A 130 -33.46 -14.16 -18.46
C ASP A 130 -33.67 -14.45 -19.96
N LEU A 131 -33.20 -15.60 -20.42
CA LEU A 131 -33.64 -16.18 -21.69
C LEU A 131 -34.87 -17.01 -21.38
N ASP A 132 -35.99 -16.28 -21.40
CA ASP A 132 -37.37 -16.75 -21.40
C ASP A 132 -37.51 -18.00 -22.28
N VAL A 133 -37.78 -19.12 -21.61
CA VAL A 133 -38.26 -20.36 -22.21
C VAL A 133 -39.67 -20.08 -22.76
N ARG A 134 -39.73 -19.62 -24.01
CA ARG A 134 -40.94 -19.73 -24.84
C ARG A 134 -40.70 -20.70 -25.99
N ARG A 135 -40.71 -21.97 -25.64
CA ARG A 135 -41.05 -23.05 -26.57
C ARG A 135 -42.45 -23.54 -26.17
N THR A 136 -43.47 -22.94 -26.77
CA THR A 136 -44.84 -23.44 -26.75
C THR A 136 -45.36 -23.54 -28.18
N ALA A 137 -45.81 -24.76 -28.49
CA ALA A 137 -46.66 -25.19 -29.60
C ALA A 137 -46.05 -25.22 -31.01
#